data_AF-A0A6J6TBF2-F1
#
_entry.id   AF-A0A6J6TBF2-F1
#
_cell.length_a   1.000
_cell.length_b   1.000
_cell.length_c   1.000
_cell.angle_alpha   90.00
_cell.angle_beta   90.00
_cell.angle_gamma   90.00
#
_symmetry.space_group_name_H-M   'P 1'
#
loop_
_entity.id
_entity.type
_entity.pdbx_description
1 polymer ?
#
loop_
_entity_poly.entity_id
_entity_poly.type
_entity_poly.pdbx_seq_one_letter_code
_entity_poly.pdbx_strand_id
1 'polypeptide(L)'
;MGGVLNSGVLANPVAGATYNYLPASDEIIARAAKIGEFLKARNISLLAAALQFPLRHPAVTSVLTGPRTAAELLENVDAFNLELPADIWAELEDANLIERTPA
;
A
#
# COMPACT_ATOMS: atom_id res chain seq x y z
N MET A 1 6.52 11.57 4.27
CA MET A 1 6.98 10.17 4.39
C MET A 1 7.47 9.66 3.03
N GLY A 2 8.61 8.97 2.98
CA GLY A 2 9.11 8.28 1.78
C GLY A 2 9.06 6.75 1.98
N GLY A 3 9.08 5.97 0.89
CA GLY A 3 9.06 4.49 0.96
C GLY A 3 7.66 3.88 1.11
N VAL A 4 6.61 4.57 0.67
CA VAL A 4 5.21 4.16 0.87
C VAL A 4 4.83 2.88 0.10
N LEU A 5 5.50 2.64 -1.03
CA LEU A 5 5.40 1.38 -1.78
C LEU A 5 6.44 0.34 -1.31
N ASN A 6 7.21 0.71 -0.30
CA ASN A 6 8.49 0.21 0.18
C ASN A 6 9.19 -0.76 -0.79
N SER A 7 9.76 -0.18 -1.86
CA SER A 7 10.50 -0.85 -2.93
C SER A 7 9.69 -1.77 -3.86
N GLY A 8 8.36 -1.65 -3.90
CA GLY A 8 7.52 -2.21 -4.97
C GLY A 8 6.66 -3.40 -4.57
N VAL A 9 6.88 -4.03 -3.41
CA VAL A 9 6.06 -5.17 -2.95
C VAL A 9 4.59 -4.79 -2.73
N LEU A 10 4.33 -3.53 -2.35
CA LEU A 10 2.97 -3.01 -2.18
C LEU A 10 2.36 -2.46 -3.49
N ALA A 11 3.16 -2.28 -4.54
CA ALA A 11 2.67 -1.91 -5.87
C ALA A 11 2.41 -3.15 -6.74
N ASN A 12 3.25 -4.19 -6.60
CA ASN A 12 3.13 -5.45 -7.32
C ASN A 12 3.81 -6.60 -6.54
N PRO A 13 3.07 -7.39 -5.73
CA PRO A 13 3.62 -8.47 -4.92
C PRO A 13 3.91 -9.73 -5.77
N VAL A 14 4.94 -9.66 -6.61
CA VAL A 14 5.47 -10.79 -7.40
C VAL A 14 6.77 -11.34 -6.78
N ALA A 15 7.10 -12.61 -7.08
CA ALA A 15 8.38 -13.18 -6.68
C ALA A 15 9.55 -12.32 -7.23
N GLY A 16 10.42 -11.84 -6.34
CA GLY A 16 11.50 -10.89 -6.67
C GLY A 16 11.18 -9.41 -6.43
N ALA A 17 10.00 -9.09 -5.88
CA ALA A 17 9.71 -7.74 -5.41
C ALA A 17 10.68 -7.32 -4.29
N THR A 18 11.11 -6.07 -4.33
CA THR A 18 12.01 -5.53 -3.32
C THR A 18 11.26 -4.90 -2.16
N TYR A 19 11.80 -5.02 -0.94
CA TYR A 19 11.37 -4.34 0.28
C TYR A 19 12.59 -3.73 0.96
N ASN A 20 12.58 -2.42 1.24
CA ASN A 20 13.76 -1.69 1.76
C ASN A 20 15.03 -1.92 0.91
N TYR A 21 14.92 -1.93 -0.41
CA TYR A 21 16.02 -2.20 -1.36
C TYR A 21 16.68 -3.57 -1.23
N LEU A 22 16.09 -4.48 -0.47
CA LEU A 22 16.48 -5.88 -0.33
C LEU A 22 15.38 -6.78 -0.93
N PRO A 23 15.67 -8.03 -1.29
CA PRO A 23 14.63 -9.00 -1.63
C PRO A 23 13.62 -9.10 -0.47
N ALA A 24 12.33 -8.95 -0.76
CA ALA A 24 11.30 -9.15 0.26
C ALA A 24 11.35 -10.61 0.76
N SER A 25 11.31 -10.81 2.07
CA SER A 25 11.19 -12.16 2.64
C SER A 25 9.85 -12.79 2.25
N ASP A 26 9.80 -14.12 2.21
CA ASP A 26 8.57 -14.86 1.88
C ASP A 26 7.41 -14.49 2.82
N GLU A 27 7.70 -14.15 4.07
CA GLU A 27 6.71 -13.67 5.04
C GLU A 27 6.11 -12.32 4.65
N ILE A 28 6.93 -11.37 4.19
CA ILE A 28 6.48 -10.04 3.74
C ILE A 28 5.67 -10.18 2.45
N ILE A 29 6.11 -11.01 1.51
CA ILE A 29 5.39 -11.29 0.26
C ILE A 29 4.04 -11.93 0.56
N ALA A 30 4.00 -12.94 1.43
CA ALA A 30 2.75 -13.61 1.82
C ALA A 30 1.78 -12.65 2.52
N ARG A 31 2.27 -11.73 3.36
CA ARG A 31 1.44 -10.71 4.00
C ARG A 31 0.90 -9.70 2.98
N ALA A 32 1.74 -9.20 2.08
CA ALA A 32 1.32 -8.30 1.01
C ALA A 32 0.30 -8.96 0.07
N ALA A 33 0.49 -10.24 -0.25
CA ALA A 33 -0.46 -11.02 -1.04
C ALA A 33 -1.82 -11.13 -0.34
N LYS A 34 -1.85 -11.46 0.96
CA LYS A 34 -3.11 -11.50 1.74
C LYS A 34 -3.84 -10.16 1.76
N ILE A 35 -3.11 -9.06 1.93
CA ILE A 35 -3.69 -7.71 1.87
C ILE A 35 -4.23 -7.44 0.45
N GLY A 36 -3.46 -7.79 -0.58
CA GLY A 36 -3.86 -7.64 -1.97
C GLY A 36 -5.13 -8.43 -2.31
N GLU A 37 -5.24 -9.68 -1.87
CA GLU A 37 -6.43 -10.52 -2.04
C GLU A 37 -7.66 -9.93 -1.33
N PHE A 38 -7.47 -9.47 -0.09
CA PHE A 38 -8.52 -8.84 0.71
C PHE A 38 -9.09 -7.58 0.03
N LEU A 39 -8.22 -6.72 -0.49
CA LEU A 39 -8.59 -5.49 -1.19
C LEU A 39 -9.21 -5.79 -2.56
N LYS A 40 -8.65 -6.77 -3.29
CA LYS A 40 -9.17 -7.20 -4.59
C LYS A 40 -10.61 -7.72 -4.48
N ALA A 41 -10.94 -8.46 -3.41
CA ALA A 41 -12.32 -8.90 -3.16
C ALA A 41 -13.32 -7.74 -2.98
N ARG A 42 -12.83 -6.53 -2.70
CA ARG A 42 -13.60 -5.29 -2.53
C ARG A 42 -13.42 -4.31 -3.68
N ASN A 43 -12.82 -4.74 -4.80
CA ASN A 43 -12.47 -3.90 -5.95
C ASN A 43 -11.57 -2.70 -5.59
N ILE A 44 -10.74 -2.83 -4.56
CA ILE A 44 -9.80 -1.80 -4.13
C ILE A 44 -8.40 -2.16 -4.63
N SER A 45 -7.70 -1.16 -5.17
CA SER A 45 -6.31 -1.30 -5.57
C SER A 45 -5.38 -1.34 -4.36
N LEU A 46 -4.48 -2.33 -4.32
CA LEU A 46 -3.42 -2.40 -3.31
C LEU A 46 -2.53 -1.15 -3.37
N LEU A 47 -2.26 -0.64 -4.58
CA LEU A 47 -1.49 0.59 -4.78
C LEU A 47 -2.18 1.80 -4.13
N ALA A 48 -3.49 1.94 -4.33
CA ALA A 48 -4.28 3.03 -3.73
C ALA A 48 -4.25 2.96 -2.20
N ALA A 49 -4.49 1.77 -1.64
CA ALA A 49 -4.43 1.55 -0.20
C ALA A 49 -3.02 1.85 0.35
N ALA A 50 -1.97 1.39 -0.32
CA ALA A 50 -0.59 1.67 0.09
C ALA A 50 -0.29 3.17 0.10
N LEU A 51 -0.68 3.90 -0.95
CA LEU A 51 -0.44 5.35 -1.07
C LEU A 51 -1.19 6.16 0.00
N GLN A 52 -2.42 5.77 0.33
CA GLN A 52 -3.26 6.51 1.28
C GLN A 52 -3.05 6.08 2.75
N PHE A 53 -2.56 4.87 3.02
CA PHE A 53 -2.41 4.34 4.38
C PHE A 53 -1.60 5.25 5.32
N PRO A 54 -0.42 5.79 4.94
CA PRO A 54 0.36 6.65 5.84
C PRO A 54 -0.35 7.95 6.22
N LEU A 55 -1.25 8.46 5.36
CA LEU A 55 -2.01 9.69 5.62
C LEU A 55 -3.03 9.54 6.75
N ARG A 56 -3.30 8.32 7.20
CA ARG A 56 -4.14 8.06 8.38
C ARG A 56 -3.52 8.57 9.67
N HIS A 57 -2.19 8.71 9.73
CA HIS A 57 -1.51 9.18 10.93
C HIS A 57 -1.40 10.72 10.91
N PRO A 58 -1.84 11.44 11.96
CA PRO A 58 -1.93 12.91 11.96
C PRO A 58 -0.59 13.62 11.74
N ALA A 59 0.52 12.98 12.09
CA ALA A 59 1.87 13.51 11.84
C ALA A 59 2.32 13.43 10.36
N VAL A 60 1.58 12.75 9.48
CA VAL A 60 1.96 12.57 8.07
C VAL A 60 1.18 13.55 7.20
N THR A 61 1.86 14.60 6.73
CA THR A 61 1.28 15.64 5.89
C THR A 61 1.41 15.37 4.39
N SER A 62 2.34 14.50 3.99
CA SER A 62 2.59 14.20 2.58
C SER A 62 3.26 12.84 2.40
N VAL A 63 2.93 12.20 1.27
CA VAL A 63 3.46 10.93 0.78
C VAL A 63 4.27 11.20 -0.48
N LEU A 64 5.56 10.86 -0.45
CA LEU A 64 6.46 11.00 -1.60
C LEU A 64 6.53 9.66 -2.35
N THR A 65 6.15 9.69 -3.63
CA THR A 65 6.32 8.58 -4.56
C THR A 65 7.52 8.85 -5.47
N GLY A 66 8.25 7.80 -5.84
CA GLY A 66 9.43 7.89 -6.73
C GLY A 66 9.22 7.13 -8.03
N PRO A 67 8.31 7.56 -8.91
CA PRO A 67 8.10 6.92 -10.21
C PRO A 67 9.33 7.10 -11.10
N ARG A 68 9.69 6.07 -11.87
CA ARG A 68 10.80 6.08 -12.83
C ARG A 68 10.35 6.53 -14.21
N THR A 69 9.05 6.53 -14.48
CA THR A 69 8.46 6.93 -15.77
C THR A 69 7.23 7.82 -15.56
N ALA A 70 6.87 8.58 -16.59
CA ALA A 70 5.64 9.38 -16.57
C ALA A 70 4.38 8.52 -16.44
N ALA A 71 4.39 7.31 -16.99
CA ALA A 71 3.27 6.37 -16.84
C ALA A 71 3.09 5.92 -15.39
N GLU A 72 4.18 5.54 -14.70
CA GLU A 72 4.14 5.21 -13.27
C GLU A 72 3.69 6.41 -12.42
N LEU A 73 4.04 7.64 -12.80
CA LEU A 73 3.56 8.85 -12.13
C LEU A 73 2.05 9.00 -12.27
N LEU A 74 1.52 8.87 -13.49
CA LEU A 74 0.08 8.98 -13.74
C LEU A 74 -0.70 7.89 -13.02
N GLU A 75 -0.21 6.65 -13.03
CA GLU A 75 -0.82 5.54 -12.29
C GLU A 75 -0.86 5.81 -10.78
N ASN A 76 0.21 6.35 -10.20
CA ASN A 76 0.23 6.73 -8.79
C ASN A 76 -0.77 7.85 -8.49
N VAL A 77 -0.91 8.84 -9.38
CA VAL A 77 -1.88 9.94 -9.22
C VAL A 77 -3.31 9.40 -9.29
N ASP A 78 -3.61 8.55 -10.27
CA ASP A 78 -4.93 7.94 -10.43
C ASP A 78 -5.28 7.08 -9.23
N ALA A 79 -4.35 6.23 -8.76
CA ALA A 79 -4.53 5.41 -7.58
C ALA A 79 -4.69 6.24 -6.30
N PHE A 80 -3.95 7.35 -6.16
CA PHE A 80 -4.09 8.26 -5.02
C PHE A 80 -5.47 8.92 -4.97
N ASN A 81 -6.04 9.27 -6.12
CA ASN A 81 -7.33 9.94 -6.21
C ASN A 81 -8.53 8.97 -6.12
N LEU A 82 -8.31 7.65 -6.00
CA LEU A 82 -9.40 6.70 -5.78
C LEU A 82 -10.02 6.92 -4.39
N GLU A 83 -11.35 7.06 -4.36
CA GLU A 83 -12.09 7.09 -3.10
C GLU A 83 -12.08 5.69 -2.47
N LEU A 84 -11.41 5.57 -1.32
CA LEU A 84 -11.44 4.36 -0.52
C LEU A 84 -12.61 4.40 0.46
N PRO A 85 -13.40 3.32 0.58
CA PRO A 85 -14.42 3.21 1.63
C PRO A 85 -13.82 3.46 3.01
N ALA A 86 -14.49 4.26 3.85
CA ALA A 86 -13.95 4.66 5.15
C ALA A 86 -13.79 3.49 6.12
N ASP A 87 -14.59 2.43 5.95
CA ASP A 87 -14.60 1.20 6.72
C ASP A 87 -13.45 0.23 6.36
N ILE A 88 -12.83 0.38 5.19
CA ILE A 88 -11.79 -0.56 4.73
C ILE A 88 -10.64 -0.71 5.73
N TRP A 89 -10.31 0.37 6.43
CA TRP A 89 -9.24 0.39 7.42
C TRP A 89 -9.61 -0.40 8.66
N ALA A 90 -10.84 -0.24 9.14
CA ALA A 90 -11.34 -1.01 10.27
C ALA A 90 -11.41 -2.50 9.92
N GLU A 91 -11.87 -2.85 8.71
CA GLU A 91 -11.91 -4.25 8.29
C GLU A 91 -10.51 -4.88 8.13
N LEU A 92 -9.52 -4.12 7.64
CA LEU A 92 -8.13 -4.58 7.55
C LEU A 92 -7.50 -4.78 8.95
N GLU A 93 -7.84 -3.92 9.90
CA GLU A 93 -7.41 -4.04 11.31
C GLU A 93 -8.06 -5.24 11.99
N ASP A 94 -9.37 -5.45 11.80
CA ASP A 94 -10.12 -6.57 12.36
C ASP A 94 -9.67 -7.91 11.75
N ALA A 95 -9.25 -7.91 10.48
CA ALA A 95 -8.61 -9.05 9.82
C ALA A 95 -7.13 -9.27 10.24
N ASN A 96 -6.60 -8.43 11.13
CA ASN A 96 -5.21 -8.45 11.60
C ASN A 96 -4.17 -8.38 10.46
N LEU A 97 -4.53 -7.70 9.36
CA LEU A 97 -3.70 -7.53 8.19
C LEU A 97 -2.79 -6.30 8.32
N ILE A 98 -3.29 -5.25 8.96
CA ILE A 98 -2.56 -4.03 9.30
C ILE A 98 -2.62 -3.79 10.82
N GLU A 99 -1.63 -3.08 11.35
CA GLU A 99 -1.66 -2.66 12.74
C GLU A 99 -2.64 -1.49 12.94
N ARG A 100 -3.30 -1.47 14.10
CA ARG A 100 -4.10 -0.32 14.53
C ARG A 100 -3.19 0.89 14.70
N THR A 101 -3.50 1.96 13.98
CA THR A 101 -2.76 3.21 14.13
C THR A 101 -3.13 3.81 15.50
N PRO A 102 -2.15 4.10 16.39
CA PRO A 102 -2.44 4.81 17.62
C PRO A 102 -2.97 6.21 17.32
N ALA A 103 -3.91 6.68 18.14
CA ALA A 103 -4.51 8.01 18.04
C ALA A 103 -3.47 9.13 18.26
#